data_AF-A0A835LZJ7-F1
#
_entry.id   AF-A0A835LZJ7-F1
#
_cell.length_a   1.000
_cell.length_b   1.000
_cell.length_c   1.000
_cell.angle_alpha   90.00
_cell.angle_beta   90.00
_cell.angle_gamma   90.00
#
_symmetry.space_group_name_H-M   'P 1'
#
loop_
_entity.id
_entity.type
_entity.pdbx_description
1 polymer ?
#
loop_
_entity_poly.entity_id
_entity_poly.type
_entity_poly.pdbx_seq_one_letter_code
_entity_poly.pdbx_strand_id
1 'polypeptide(L)' 'VIHPIHDQSFFLDEKHKKQLENEFDVEPWTFEQYLGDAIFIPTGCPQQVRKR' A
#
# COMPACT_ATOMS: atom_id res chain seq x y z
N VAL A 1 3.64 22.77 0.40
CA VAL A 1 2.53 21.86 0.75
C VAL A 1 3.13 20.46 0.80
N ILE A 2 2.86 19.68 1.85
CA ILE A 2 3.32 18.28 1.94
C ILE A 2 2.25 17.41 1.29
N HIS A 3 2.64 16.52 0.39
CA HIS A 3 1.73 15.62 -0.32
C HIS A 3 2.21 14.18 -0.16
N PRO A 4 1.94 13.53 1.00
CA PRO A 4 2.60 12.28 1.40
C PRO A 4 2.56 11.13 0.38
N ILE A 5 1.47 11.02 -0.39
CA ILE A 5 1.30 10.01 -1.44
C ILE A 5 2.20 10.32 -2.66
N HIS A 6 2.29 11.59 -3.04
CA HIS A 6 3.15 12.05 -4.14
C HIS A 6 4.62 12.08 -3.76
N ASP A 7 4.91 12.42 -2.50
CA ASP A 7 6.27 12.49 -1.95
C ASP A 7 6.86 11.09 -1.69
N GLN A 8 6.03 10.04 -1.70
CA GLN A 8 6.42 8.63 -1.52
C GLN A 8 7.30 8.38 -0.29
N SER A 9 7.06 9.13 0.80
CA SER A 9 7.95 9.17 1.97
C SER A 9 7.57 8.21 3.09
N PHE A 10 6.50 7.42 2.93
CA PHE A 10 5.96 6.53 3.98
C PHE A 10 5.89 5.08 3.50
N PHE A 11 6.06 4.15 4.45
CA PHE A 11 5.72 2.75 4.28
C PHE A 11 4.74 2.35 5.39
N LEU A 12 3.57 1.82 5.03
CA LEU A 12 2.52 1.42 5.95
C LEU A 12 2.80 0.02 6.49
N ASP A 13 3.07 -0.10 7.79
CA ASP A 13 3.18 -1.38 8.47
C ASP A 13 1.80 -1.86 8.96
N GLU A 14 1.75 -2.99 9.65
CA GLU A 14 0.48 -3.55 10.14
C GLU A 14 -0.24 -2.63 11.12
N LYS A 15 0.49 -1.80 11.87
CA LYS A 15 -0.14 -0.80 12.75
C LYS A 15 -0.80 0.28 11.92
N HIS A 16 -0.10 0.83 10.92
CA HIS A 16 -0.66 1.86 10.03
C HIS A 16 -1.88 1.34 9.27
N LYS A 17 -1.83 0.11 8.73
CA LYS A 17 -2.98 -0.51 8.03
C LYS A 17 -4.19 -0.67 8.94
N LYS A 18 -3.98 -1.14 10.19
CA LYS A 18 -5.06 -1.27 11.17
C LYS A 18 -5.67 0.08 11.56
N GLN A 19 -4.89 1.15 11.59
CA GLN A 19 -5.44 2.50 11.83
C GLN A 19 -6.31 2.96 10.66
N LEU A 20 -5.89 2.71 9.41
CA LEU A 20 -6.70 3.04 8.23
C LEU A 20 -8.06 2.35 8.22
N GLU A 21 -8.10 1.07 8.57
CA GLU A 21 -9.35 0.31 8.69
C GLU A 21 -10.24 0.89 9.80
N ASN A 22 -9.71 1.06 11.03
CA ASN A 22 -10.54 1.48 12.16
C ASN A 22 -11.01 2.95 12.09
N GLU A 23 -10.18 3.85 11.56
CA GLU A 23 -10.46 5.29 11.58
C GLU A 23 -11.15 5.78 10.30
N PHE A 24 -10.93 5.08 9.17
CA PHE A 24 -11.37 5.54 7.85
C PHE A 24 -12.08 4.47 7.02
N ASP A 25 -12.25 3.25 7.53
CA ASP A 25 -12.87 2.13 6.80
C ASP A 25 -12.12 1.80 5.49
N VAL A 26 -10.79 1.97 5.50
CA VAL A 26 -9.92 1.72 4.35
C VAL A 26 -9.10 0.45 4.57
N GLU A 27 -9.49 -0.62 3.89
CA GLU A 27 -8.78 -1.91 3.92
C GLU A 27 -7.78 -2.06 2.76
N PRO A 28 -6.51 -2.44 3.03
CA PRO A 28 -5.53 -2.70 1.99
C PRO A 28 -5.53 -4.16 1.51
N TRP A 29 -5.25 -4.39 0.22
CA TRP A 29 -4.93 -5.72 -0.28
C TRP A 29 -3.44 -6.05 -0.08
N THR A 30 -3.16 -7.11 0.69
CA THR A 30 -1.80 -7.63 0.90
C THR A 30 -1.65 -9.01 0.30
N PHE A 31 -0.63 -9.23 -0.53
CA PHE A 31 -0.35 -10.51 -1.17
C PHE A 31 1.14 -10.68 -1.47
N GLU A 32 1.56 -11.93 -1.66
CA GLU A 32 2.92 -12.28 -2.06
C GLU A 32 3.00 -12.44 -3.57
N GLN A 33 4.05 -11.89 -4.19
CA GLN A 33 4.35 -12.09 -5.60
C GLN A 33 5.40 -13.20 -5.73
N TYR A 34 5.12 -14.22 -6.54
CA TYR A 34 6.06 -15.30 -6.83
C TYR A 34 6.69 -15.16 -8.21
N LEU A 35 7.73 -15.97 -8.47
CA LEU A 35 8.38 -16.01 -9.77
C LEU A 35 7.38 -16.42 -10.85
N GLY A 36 7.23 -15.57 -11.87
CA GLY A 36 6.30 -15.79 -12.99
C GLY A 36 4.98 -15.02 -12.87
N ASP A 37 4.68 -14.44 -11.70
CA ASP A 37 3.45 -13.66 -11.51
C ASP A 37 3.56 -12.27 -12.11
N ALA A 38 2.50 -11.85 -12.82
CA ALA A 38 2.31 -10.48 -13.27
C ALA A 38 1.19 -9.82 -12.47
N ILE A 39 1.50 -8.71 -11.80
CA ILE A 39 0.54 -7.93 -11.02
C ILE A 39 0.11 -6.71 -11.84
N PHE A 40 -1.20 -6.57 -12.05
CA PHE A 40 -1.79 -5.41 -12.71
C PHE A 40 -2.37 -4.46 -11.66
N ILE A 41 -1.84 -3.25 -11.58
CA ILE A 41 -2.30 -2.21 -10.65
C ILE A 41 -3.02 -1.12 -11.44
N PRO A 42 -4.29 -0.80 -11.13
CA PRO A 42 -5.02 0.28 -11.80
C PRO A 42 -4.36 1.65 -11.62
N THR A 43 -4.62 2.55 -12.57
CA THR A 43 -4.14 3.94 -12.46
C THR A 43 -4.75 4.61 -11.23
N GLY A 44 -3.91 5.32 -10.46
CA GLY A 44 -4.33 6.04 -9.26
C GLY A 44 -4.39 5.22 -7.98
N CYS A 45 -4.16 3.90 -8.03
CA CYS A 45 -4.12 3.05 -6.84
C CYS A 45 -2.79 3.27 -6.08
N PRO A 46 -2.82 3.76 -4.82
CA PRO A 46 -1.61 3.85 -4.00
C PRO A 46 -1.10 2.46 -3.64
N GLN A 47 0.20 2.25 -3.80
CA GLN A 47 0.84 0.95 -3.68
C GLN A 47 2.19 1.06 -2.97
N GLN A 48 2.57 -0.01 -2.28
CA GLN A 48 3.88 -0.14 -1.63
C GLN A 48 4.40 -1.57 -1.83
N VAL A 49 5.72 -1.71 -1.95
CA VAL A 49 6.37 -3.00 -2.20
C VAL A 49 7.51 -3.20 -1.23
N ARG A 50 7.57 -4.38 -0.60
CA ARG A 50 8.71 -4.82 0.21
C ARG A 50 9.24 -6.12 -0.36
N LYS A 51 10.52 -6.14 -0.74
CA LYS A 51 11.21 -7.37 -1.14
C LYS A 51 11.41 -8.26 0.09
N ARG A 52 11.23 -9.57 -0.10
CA ARG A 52 11.72 -10.58 0.85
C ARG A 52 13.19 -10.85 0.61
#